data_AF-A0A1F6PHH7-F1
#
_entry.id   AF-A0A1F6PHH7-F1
#
_cell.length_a   1.000
_cell.length_b   1.000
_cell.length_c   1.000
_cell.angle_alpha   90.00
_cell.angle_beta   90.00
_cell.angle_gamma   90.00
#
_symmetry.space_group_name_H-M   'P 1'
#
loop_
_entity.id
_entity.type
_entity.pdbx_description
1 polymer ?
#
loop_
_entity_poly.entity_id
_entity_poly.type
_entity_poly.pdbx_seq_one_letter_code
_entity_poly.pdbx_strand_id
1 'polypeptide(L)'
;MPKKILIAAALKIEIAPFCKHLNAKLVSSNKNLTVYQSTLENICVTIANFGVGNAFNKNLKQFDMQSIDAAFLIGMAGGLKTQQKIGDIAFPENIISVTTKNLSEVKHPSENFLYKLKTIRPAGNILCTNKIINNAEKKALAPDVDFVDMESYHFCNNCVTRDIPFLVIKALSDNLTTQFPKLEFLIGNPFKKDFWKSFFYFLKNPRELFWLWKMYKNMDKAVNANYKSVLAVIQELFAK
;
A
#
# COMPACT_ATOMS: atom_id res chain seq x y z
N MET A 1 -13.55 -26.17 4.00
CA MET A 1 -12.14 -25.83 4.31
C MET A 1 -12.07 -24.38 4.75
N PRO A 2 -11.13 -23.98 5.64
CA PRO A 2 -10.99 -22.59 6.05
C PRO A 2 -10.63 -21.71 4.84
N LYS A 3 -11.19 -20.51 4.77
CA LYS A 3 -10.85 -19.55 3.71
C LYS A 3 -9.39 -19.12 3.87
N LYS A 4 -8.68 -18.96 2.76
CA LYS A 4 -7.29 -18.54 2.70
C LYS A 4 -7.21 -17.17 2.05
N ILE A 5 -6.73 -16.17 2.79
CA ILE A 5 -6.58 -14.82 2.28
C ILE A 5 -5.11 -14.39 2.25
N LEU A 6 -4.78 -13.54 1.29
CA LEU A 6 -3.48 -12.86 1.20
C LEU A 6 -3.64 -11.40 1.64
N ILE A 7 -2.84 -10.94 2.59
CA ILE A 7 -2.61 -9.53 2.89
C ILE A 7 -1.24 -9.16 2.32
N ALA A 8 -1.24 -8.39 1.23
CA ALA A 8 -0.05 -7.96 0.50
C ALA A 8 0.26 -6.49 0.82
N ALA A 9 1.54 -6.18 1.07
CA ALA A 9 2.00 -4.80 1.22
C ALA A 9 3.38 -4.58 0.61
N ALA A 10 3.75 -3.31 0.40
CA ALA A 10 5.02 -2.93 -0.19
C ALA A 10 6.15 -2.86 0.84
N LEU A 11 5.82 -2.45 2.06
CA LEU A 11 6.77 -2.19 3.15
C LEU A 11 6.49 -3.04 4.38
N LYS A 12 7.55 -3.37 5.13
CA LYS A 12 7.43 -4.12 6.39
C LYS A 12 6.61 -3.37 7.44
N ILE A 13 6.68 -2.04 7.47
CA ILE A 13 5.92 -1.21 8.41
C ILE A 13 4.40 -1.33 8.20
N GLU A 14 3.96 -1.56 6.96
CA GLU A 14 2.53 -1.67 6.62
C GLU A 14 1.91 -2.97 7.16
N ILE A 15 2.69 -4.06 7.19
CA ILE A 15 2.24 -5.35 7.74
C ILE A 15 2.49 -5.50 9.23
N ALA A 16 3.30 -4.63 9.84
CA ALA A 16 3.71 -4.78 11.24
C ALA A 16 2.52 -4.84 12.23
N PRO A 17 1.46 -4.01 12.10
CA PRO A 17 0.28 -4.15 12.96
C PRO A 17 -0.40 -5.51 12.81
N PHE A 18 -0.52 -6.04 11.59
CA PHE A 18 -1.12 -7.36 11.35
C PHE A 18 -0.30 -8.46 11.99
N CYS A 19 1.02 -8.46 11.77
CA CYS A 19 1.90 -9.47 12.37
C CYS A 19 1.82 -9.46 13.89
N LYS A 20 1.78 -8.26 14.51
CA LYS A 20 1.68 -8.11 15.96
C LYS A 20 0.33 -8.59 16.49
N HIS A 21 -0.78 -8.07 15.98
CA HIS A 21 -2.10 -8.33 16.57
C HIS A 21 -2.67 -9.70 16.21
N LEU A 22 -2.21 -10.30 15.11
CA LEU A 22 -2.59 -11.64 14.71
C LEU A 22 -1.57 -12.70 15.17
N ASN A 23 -0.56 -12.34 15.98
CA ASN A 23 0.49 -13.27 16.43
C ASN A 23 1.11 -14.08 15.27
N ALA A 24 1.40 -13.40 14.15
CA ALA A 24 1.79 -14.08 12.93
C ALA A 24 3.19 -14.68 13.04
N LYS A 25 3.33 -15.91 12.55
CA LYS A 25 4.60 -16.66 12.54
C LYS A 25 5.33 -16.43 11.23
N LEU A 26 6.62 -16.13 11.31
CA LEU A 26 7.47 -16.00 10.14
C LEU A 26 7.60 -17.36 9.45
N VAL A 27 7.30 -17.41 8.15
CA VAL A 27 7.42 -18.62 7.32
C VAL A 27 8.65 -18.55 6.44
N SER A 28 8.88 -17.40 5.81
CA SER A 28 10.05 -17.17 4.98
C SER A 28 10.45 -15.71 4.96
N SER A 29 11.75 -15.45 4.82
CA SER A 29 12.28 -14.09 4.71
C SER A 29 13.49 -14.10 3.79
N ASN A 30 13.43 -13.28 2.74
CA ASN A 30 14.58 -12.90 1.94
C ASN A 30 14.61 -11.36 1.79
N LYS A 31 15.59 -10.85 1.03
CA LYS A 31 15.84 -9.40 0.94
C LYS A 31 14.62 -8.58 0.48
N ASN A 32 13.74 -9.15 -0.35
CA ASN A 32 12.64 -8.41 -0.96
C ASN A 32 11.26 -9.01 -0.71
N LEU A 33 11.18 -10.21 -0.12
CA LEU A 33 9.93 -10.91 0.21
C LEU A 33 10.02 -11.44 1.65
N THR A 34 9.07 -11.05 2.48
CA THR A 34 8.89 -11.63 3.83
C THR A 34 7.45 -12.12 3.95
N VAL A 35 7.28 -13.37 4.36
CA VAL A 35 5.98 -14.03 4.46
C VAL A 35 5.75 -14.52 5.89
N TYR A 36 4.58 -14.18 6.41
CA TYR A 36 4.08 -14.67 7.69
C TYR A 36 2.76 -15.42 7.48
N GLN A 37 2.44 -16.29 8.41
CA GLN A 37 1.15 -16.95 8.50
C GLN A 37 0.50 -16.71 9.85
N SER A 38 -0.81 -16.55 9.81
CA SER A 38 -1.65 -16.45 10.99
C SER A 38 -3.05 -17.02 10.70
N THR A 39 -3.90 -17.02 11.70
CA THR A 39 -5.31 -17.36 11.64
C THR A 39 -6.12 -16.23 12.24
N LEU A 40 -7.18 -15.82 11.56
CA LEU A 40 -8.21 -14.93 12.09
C LEU A 40 -9.51 -15.72 12.09
N GLU A 41 -9.96 -16.16 13.27
CA GLU A 41 -11.08 -17.10 13.41
C GLU A 41 -10.88 -18.36 12.54
N ASN A 42 -11.76 -18.59 11.55
CA ASN A 42 -11.72 -19.71 10.62
C ASN A 42 -11.03 -19.37 9.28
N ILE A 43 -10.27 -18.28 9.24
CA ILE A 43 -9.58 -17.78 8.05
C ILE A 43 -8.08 -17.95 8.24
N CYS A 44 -7.43 -18.65 7.30
CA CYS A 44 -5.98 -18.68 7.20
C CYS A 44 -5.49 -17.40 6.52
N VAL A 45 -4.64 -16.64 7.20
CA VAL A 45 -4.14 -15.34 6.74
C VAL A 45 -2.67 -15.46 6.39
N THR A 46 -2.35 -15.31 5.12
CA THR A 46 -0.96 -15.13 4.65
C THR A 46 -0.66 -13.65 4.57
N ILE A 47 0.35 -13.18 5.29
CA ILE A 47 0.74 -11.76 5.33
C ILE A 47 2.10 -11.64 4.66
N ALA A 48 2.20 -10.86 3.58
CA ALA A 48 3.40 -10.78 2.79
C ALA A 48 3.80 -9.34 2.45
N ASN A 49 5.08 -9.05 2.69
CA ASN A 49 5.76 -7.85 2.22
C ASN A 49 6.49 -8.19 0.90
N PHE A 50 6.18 -7.48 -0.19
CA PHE A 50 6.72 -7.77 -1.54
C PHE A 50 7.79 -6.77 -2.02
N GLY A 51 8.12 -5.74 -1.23
CA GLY A 51 9.01 -4.65 -1.67
C GLY A 51 8.26 -3.56 -2.43
N VAL A 52 8.98 -2.55 -2.93
CA VAL A 52 8.39 -1.34 -3.55
C VAL A 52 8.55 -1.36 -5.08
N GLY A 53 7.56 -0.85 -5.80
CA GLY A 53 7.59 -0.66 -7.26
C GLY A 53 7.94 -1.94 -8.04
N ASN A 54 9.03 -1.91 -8.81
CA ASN A 54 9.43 -3.06 -9.65
C ASN A 54 9.70 -4.35 -8.83
N ALA A 55 10.21 -4.22 -7.60
CA ALA A 55 10.42 -5.37 -6.73
C ALA A 55 9.09 -6.02 -6.33
N PHE A 56 8.08 -5.19 -6.03
CA PHE A 56 6.72 -5.64 -5.73
C PHE A 56 6.17 -6.52 -6.85
N ASN A 57 6.15 -5.99 -8.08
CA ASN A 57 5.59 -6.69 -9.23
C ASN A 57 6.35 -7.99 -9.54
N LYS A 58 7.68 -7.99 -9.44
CA LYS A 58 8.49 -9.19 -9.65
C LYS A 58 8.16 -10.27 -8.62
N ASN A 59 8.15 -9.92 -7.34
CA ASN A 59 7.92 -10.88 -6.27
C ASN A 59 6.48 -11.40 -6.29
N LEU A 60 5.49 -10.53 -6.55
CA LEU A 60 4.09 -10.93 -6.66
C LEU A 60 3.87 -11.93 -7.80
N LYS A 61 4.52 -11.73 -8.96
CA LYS A 61 4.42 -12.67 -10.09
C LYS A 61 4.94 -14.06 -9.76
N GLN A 62 5.96 -14.15 -8.91
CA GLN A 62 6.61 -15.39 -8.48
C GLN A 62 5.93 -16.02 -7.27
N PHE A 63 5.04 -15.30 -6.60
CA PHE A 63 4.35 -15.79 -5.42
C PHE A 63 3.24 -16.74 -5.83
N ASP A 64 3.20 -17.91 -5.18
CA ASP A 64 2.15 -18.88 -5.42
C ASP A 64 0.83 -18.39 -4.80
N MET A 65 -0.13 -18.11 -5.66
CA MET A 65 -1.47 -17.68 -5.28
C MET A 65 -2.54 -18.75 -5.54
N GLN A 66 -2.18 -19.97 -5.96
CA GLN A 66 -3.15 -21.00 -6.38
C GLN A 66 -4.15 -21.37 -5.28
N SER A 67 -3.75 -21.26 -4.02
CA SER A 67 -4.62 -21.59 -2.87
C SER A 67 -5.24 -20.38 -2.18
N ILE A 68 -5.13 -19.18 -2.76
CA ILE A 68 -5.67 -17.95 -2.17
C ILE A 68 -7.08 -17.71 -2.69
N ASP A 69 -8.05 -17.64 -1.78
CA ASP A 69 -9.46 -17.36 -2.08
C ASP A 69 -9.75 -15.87 -2.27
N ALA A 70 -8.91 -15.00 -1.68
CA ALA A 70 -9.03 -13.55 -1.77
C ALA A 70 -7.71 -12.84 -1.45
N ALA A 71 -7.44 -11.73 -2.12
CA ALA A 71 -6.21 -10.94 -1.91
C ALA A 71 -6.51 -9.48 -1.57
N PHE A 72 -5.80 -8.94 -0.59
CA PHE A 72 -5.93 -7.57 -0.10
C PHE A 72 -4.59 -6.87 -0.27
N LEU A 73 -4.53 -5.85 -1.13
CA LEU A 73 -3.42 -4.90 -1.11
C LEU A 73 -3.69 -3.85 -0.06
N ILE A 74 -2.79 -3.77 0.90
CA ILE A 74 -2.81 -2.80 1.97
C ILE A 74 -1.65 -1.83 1.83
N GLY A 75 -1.67 -0.75 2.61
CA GLY A 75 -0.54 0.16 2.72
C GLY A 75 -0.91 1.62 2.64
N MET A 76 0.07 2.43 2.27
CA MET A 76 -0.06 3.89 2.21
C MET A 76 -0.27 4.39 0.78
N ALA A 77 -0.89 5.56 0.66
CA ALA A 77 -1.04 6.34 -0.56
C ALA A 77 -0.84 7.84 -0.27
N GLY A 78 -0.53 8.61 -1.32
CA GLY A 78 -0.56 10.07 -1.29
C GLY A 78 -1.92 10.60 -1.72
N GLY A 79 -2.44 11.61 -1.02
CA GLY A 79 -3.69 12.30 -1.37
C GLY A 79 -3.49 13.46 -2.35
N LEU A 80 -4.39 13.57 -3.34
CA LEU A 80 -4.35 14.59 -4.40
C LEU A 80 -5.51 15.60 -4.35
N LYS A 81 -6.34 15.57 -3.30
CA LYS A 81 -7.39 16.56 -3.04
C LYS A 81 -7.09 17.35 -1.77
N THR A 82 -7.54 18.61 -1.75
CA THR A 82 -7.27 19.53 -0.63
C THR A 82 -8.03 19.15 0.64
N GLN A 83 -9.17 18.47 0.54
CA GLN A 83 -9.96 18.06 1.71
C GLN A 83 -9.43 16.80 2.41
N GLN A 84 -8.47 16.09 1.78
CA GLN A 84 -7.95 14.82 2.28
C GLN A 84 -6.97 15.00 3.43
N LYS A 85 -7.18 14.22 4.50
CA LYS A 85 -6.40 14.22 5.72
C LYS A 85 -5.59 12.94 5.87
N ILE A 86 -4.51 13.05 6.62
CA ILE A 86 -3.64 11.92 6.94
C ILE A 86 -4.43 10.91 7.78
N GLY A 87 -4.38 9.65 7.36
CA GLY A 87 -5.16 8.54 7.92
C GLY A 87 -6.54 8.35 7.28
N ASP A 88 -6.98 9.23 6.38
CA ASP A 88 -8.18 8.95 5.57
C ASP A 88 -7.95 7.69 4.73
N ILE A 89 -9.02 6.93 4.49
CA ILE A 89 -8.95 5.67 3.78
C ILE A 89 -9.21 5.91 2.29
N ALA A 90 -8.23 5.53 1.47
CA ALA A 90 -8.37 5.41 0.05
C ALA A 90 -8.91 4.01 -0.28
N PHE A 91 -10.17 3.97 -0.68
CA PHE A 91 -10.83 2.78 -1.21
C PHE A 91 -11.29 3.10 -2.63
N PRO A 92 -10.39 2.96 -3.63
CA PRO A 92 -10.62 3.49 -4.97
C PRO A 92 -11.74 2.74 -5.71
N GLU A 93 -12.35 3.36 -6.71
CA GLU A 93 -13.23 2.69 -7.68
C GLU A 93 -12.44 2.20 -8.90
N ASN A 94 -11.45 2.98 -9.33
CA ASN A 94 -10.61 2.60 -10.46
C ASN A 94 -9.14 2.73 -10.12
N ILE A 95 -8.37 1.77 -10.61
CA ILE A 95 -6.93 1.72 -10.52
C ILE A 95 -6.35 2.05 -11.89
N ILE A 96 -5.67 3.18 -12.00
CA ILE A 96 -5.13 3.71 -13.25
C ILE A 96 -3.62 3.56 -13.25
N SER A 97 -3.04 3.12 -14.36
CA SER A 97 -1.61 3.14 -14.59
C SER A 97 -1.28 3.95 -15.83
N VAL A 98 -0.29 4.81 -15.69
CA VAL A 98 0.28 5.56 -16.82
C VAL A 98 1.60 4.88 -17.18
N THR A 99 1.62 4.24 -18.34
CA THR A 99 2.88 3.91 -19.00
C THR A 99 3.26 5.02 -19.98
N THR A 100 4.50 5.06 -20.44
CA THR A 100 4.99 6.10 -21.37
C THR A 100 4.24 6.20 -22.69
N LYS A 101 3.35 5.25 -23.01
CA LYS A 101 2.60 5.20 -24.28
C LYS A 101 1.10 5.03 -24.13
N ASN A 102 0.57 4.46 -23.05
CA ASN A 102 -0.85 4.15 -22.88
C ASN A 102 -1.31 4.26 -21.42
N LEU A 103 -2.58 4.66 -21.25
CA LEU A 103 -3.33 4.50 -20.02
C LEU A 103 -3.87 3.07 -19.93
N SER A 104 -3.85 2.50 -18.74
CA SER A 104 -4.47 1.20 -18.46
C SER A 104 -5.25 1.29 -17.16
N GLU A 105 -6.43 0.69 -17.13
CA GLU A 105 -7.37 0.80 -16.03
C GLU A 105 -7.85 -0.58 -15.58
N VAL A 106 -8.00 -0.74 -14.27
CA VAL A 106 -8.61 -1.92 -13.66
C VAL A 106 -9.70 -1.44 -12.70
N LYS A 107 -10.92 -1.94 -12.88
CA LYS A 107 -12.04 -1.69 -11.96
C LYS A 107 -11.80 -2.34 -10.61
N HIS A 108 -12.20 -1.66 -9.54
CA HIS A 108 -12.07 -2.09 -8.17
C HIS A 108 -13.31 -1.64 -7.34
N PRO A 109 -13.79 -2.41 -6.36
CA PRO A 109 -13.37 -3.75 -5.98
C PRO A 109 -13.63 -4.79 -7.07
N SER A 110 -13.03 -5.98 -6.97
CA SER A 110 -13.46 -7.09 -7.83
C SER A 110 -14.96 -7.32 -7.63
N GLU A 111 -15.71 -7.60 -8.70
CA GLU A 111 -17.18 -7.68 -8.68
C GLU A 111 -17.70 -8.56 -7.54
N ASN A 112 -17.00 -9.65 -7.23
CA ASN A 112 -17.28 -10.61 -6.15
C ASN A 112 -17.36 -10.00 -4.73
N PHE A 113 -16.86 -8.78 -4.53
CA PHE A 113 -16.90 -8.05 -3.26
C PHE A 113 -17.82 -6.83 -3.27
N LEU A 114 -18.17 -6.28 -4.44
CA LEU A 114 -18.87 -4.99 -4.55
C LEU A 114 -20.20 -4.96 -3.76
N TYR A 115 -20.95 -6.06 -3.79
CA TYR A 115 -22.26 -6.19 -3.13
C TYR A 115 -22.17 -6.66 -1.67
N LYS A 116 -20.99 -7.10 -1.20
CA LYS A 116 -20.80 -7.60 0.17
C LYS A 116 -20.38 -6.51 1.15
N LEU A 117 -19.86 -5.40 0.65
CA LEU A 117 -19.41 -4.26 1.45
C LEU A 117 -20.57 -3.29 1.73
N LYS A 118 -20.90 -3.11 3.01
CA LYS A 118 -21.91 -2.18 3.52
C LYS A 118 -21.27 -0.99 4.23
N THR A 119 -20.14 -1.17 4.90
CA THR A 119 -19.52 -0.13 5.73
C THR A 119 -18.62 0.84 4.96
N ILE A 120 -18.00 0.39 3.87
CA ILE A 120 -17.13 1.20 3.02
C ILE A 120 -17.61 1.14 1.57
N ARG A 121 -17.65 2.30 0.91
CA ARG A 121 -18.01 2.42 -0.51
C ARG A 121 -16.78 2.86 -1.30
N PRO A 122 -16.53 2.25 -2.47
CA PRO A 122 -15.45 2.69 -3.33
C PRO A 122 -15.73 4.12 -3.78
N ALA A 123 -14.70 4.95 -3.75
CA ALA A 123 -14.79 6.35 -4.13
C ALA A 123 -13.44 6.85 -4.63
N GLY A 124 -13.47 7.49 -5.81
CA GLY A 124 -12.31 8.13 -6.41
C GLY A 124 -11.35 7.17 -7.11
N ASN A 125 -10.36 7.73 -7.80
CA ASN A 125 -9.42 6.97 -8.60
C ASN A 125 -8.00 7.01 -8.01
N ILE A 126 -7.27 5.91 -8.09
CA ILE A 126 -5.86 5.86 -7.70
C ILE A 126 -4.96 5.73 -8.92
N LEU A 127 -3.94 6.58 -8.99
CA LEU A 127 -2.88 6.51 -9.98
C LEU A 127 -1.71 5.69 -9.44
N CYS A 128 -1.39 4.59 -10.11
CA CYS A 128 -0.17 3.81 -9.89
C CYS A 128 0.95 4.34 -10.80
N THR A 129 2.07 4.73 -10.21
CA THR A 129 3.25 5.26 -10.92
C THR A 129 4.53 4.61 -10.44
N ASN A 130 5.56 4.57 -11.30
CA ASN A 130 6.88 4.04 -10.97
C ASN A 130 7.82 5.07 -10.33
N LYS A 131 7.38 6.32 -10.16
CA LYS A 131 8.19 7.41 -9.59
C LYS A 131 7.38 8.20 -8.57
N ILE A 132 8.09 8.83 -7.63
CA ILE A 132 7.50 9.90 -6.81
C ILE A 132 7.29 11.09 -7.77
N ILE A 133 6.05 11.28 -8.20
CA ILE A 133 5.68 12.39 -9.09
C ILE A 133 5.46 13.66 -8.26
N ASN A 134 5.83 14.83 -8.79
CA ASN A 134 5.49 16.11 -8.15
C ASN A 134 4.02 16.50 -8.43
N ASN A 135 3.41 17.33 -7.58
CA ASN A 135 1.96 17.62 -7.64
C ASN A 135 1.49 18.23 -8.97
N ALA A 136 2.34 19.00 -9.66
CA ALA A 136 2.03 19.59 -10.97
C ALA A 136 1.94 18.53 -12.09
N GLU A 137 2.89 17.59 -12.12
CA GLU A 137 2.88 16.47 -13.07
C GLU A 137 1.73 15.50 -12.79
N LYS A 138 1.37 15.28 -11.51
CA LYS A 138 0.24 14.40 -11.14
C LYS A 138 -1.10 14.88 -11.70
N LYS A 139 -1.40 16.18 -11.57
CA LYS A 139 -2.64 16.78 -12.09
C LYS A 139 -2.70 16.80 -13.62
N ALA A 140 -1.56 16.92 -14.29
CA ALA A 140 -1.48 16.88 -15.74
C ALA A 140 -1.67 15.44 -16.28
N LEU A 141 -1.16 14.44 -15.56
CA LEU A 141 -1.22 13.03 -15.98
C LEU A 141 -2.59 12.40 -15.78
N ALA A 142 -3.34 12.81 -14.75
CA ALA A 142 -4.71 12.39 -14.55
C ALA A 142 -5.49 13.47 -13.77
N PRO A 143 -6.36 14.25 -14.40
CA PRO A 143 -7.11 15.30 -13.70
C PRO A 143 -8.14 14.73 -12.71
N ASP A 144 -8.62 13.50 -12.94
CA ASP A 144 -9.68 12.85 -12.16
C ASP A 144 -9.14 11.80 -11.16
N VAL A 145 -7.88 11.93 -10.69
CA VAL A 145 -7.34 11.05 -9.65
C VAL A 145 -7.35 11.69 -8.27
N ASP A 146 -7.70 10.87 -7.29
CA ASP A 146 -7.82 11.21 -5.88
C ASP A 146 -6.58 10.84 -5.09
N PHE A 147 -5.91 9.76 -5.52
CA PHE A 147 -4.86 9.09 -4.79
C PHE A 147 -3.70 8.72 -5.71
N VAL A 148 -2.52 8.51 -5.12
CA VAL A 148 -1.35 8.01 -5.84
C VAL A 148 -0.61 6.96 -5.03
N ASP A 149 -0.15 5.92 -5.69
CA ASP A 149 0.75 4.91 -5.13
C ASP A 149 1.69 4.32 -6.20
N MET A 150 2.38 3.23 -5.85
CA MET A 150 3.37 2.59 -6.74
C MET A 150 3.11 1.10 -7.00
N GLU A 151 2.05 0.51 -6.44
CA GLU A 151 1.83 -0.95 -6.43
C GLU A 151 0.43 -1.37 -6.89
N SER A 152 -0.59 -0.54 -6.71
CA SER A 152 -2.00 -0.90 -6.90
C SER A 152 -2.29 -1.56 -8.24
N TYR A 153 -1.84 -0.95 -9.35
CA TYR A 153 -2.09 -1.49 -10.68
C TYR A 153 -1.42 -2.86 -10.88
N HIS A 154 -0.17 -2.99 -10.45
CA HIS A 154 0.54 -4.26 -10.56
C HIS A 154 -0.14 -5.36 -9.76
N PHE A 155 -0.64 -5.06 -8.56
CA PHE A 155 -1.39 -6.00 -7.76
C PHE A 155 -2.70 -6.43 -8.44
N CYS A 156 -3.53 -5.47 -8.81
CA CYS A 156 -4.85 -5.75 -9.38
C CYS A 156 -4.74 -6.50 -10.70
N ASN A 157 -3.83 -6.08 -11.59
CA ASN A 157 -3.60 -6.77 -12.85
C ASN A 157 -3.17 -8.24 -12.63
N ASN A 158 -2.31 -8.51 -11.63
CA ASN A 158 -1.92 -9.88 -11.30
C ASN A 158 -3.08 -10.71 -10.74
N CYS A 159 -3.97 -10.12 -9.94
CA CYS A 159 -5.16 -10.80 -9.41
C CYS A 159 -6.16 -11.10 -10.52
N VAL A 160 -6.45 -10.14 -11.41
CA VAL A 160 -7.32 -10.33 -12.59
C VAL A 160 -6.79 -11.47 -13.47
N THR A 161 -5.50 -11.49 -13.78
CA THR A 161 -4.90 -12.55 -14.63
C THR A 161 -4.95 -13.95 -14.01
N ARG A 162 -5.19 -14.05 -12.70
CA ARG A 162 -5.26 -15.31 -11.95
C ARG A 162 -6.67 -15.64 -11.46
N ASP A 163 -7.66 -14.84 -11.84
CA ASP A 163 -9.05 -14.95 -11.38
C ASP A 163 -9.18 -14.95 -9.84
N ILE A 164 -8.41 -14.08 -9.18
CA ILE A 164 -8.42 -13.97 -7.71
C ILE A 164 -9.22 -12.74 -7.30
N PRO A 165 -10.29 -12.90 -6.49
CA PRO A 165 -11.01 -11.76 -5.91
C PRO A 165 -10.07 -10.87 -5.11
N PHE A 166 -10.13 -9.56 -5.31
CA PHE A 166 -9.17 -8.65 -4.70
C PHE A 166 -9.76 -7.34 -4.22
N LEU A 167 -9.11 -6.76 -3.20
CA LEU A 167 -9.32 -5.41 -2.71
C LEU A 167 -8.02 -4.64 -2.58
N VAL A 168 -8.09 -3.33 -2.78
CA VAL A 168 -7.05 -2.33 -2.51
C VAL A 168 -7.60 -1.39 -1.46
N ILE A 169 -6.98 -1.37 -0.29
CA ILE A 169 -7.37 -0.50 0.81
C ILE A 169 -6.09 0.20 1.25
N LYS A 170 -6.03 1.52 1.07
CA LYS A 170 -4.87 2.32 1.47
C LYS A 170 -5.26 3.39 2.48
N ALA A 171 -4.30 3.90 3.23
CA ALA A 171 -4.49 5.09 4.05
C ALA A 171 -3.55 6.20 3.62
N LEU A 172 -4.00 7.44 3.74
CA LEU A 172 -3.20 8.58 3.29
C LEU A 172 -2.06 8.87 4.27
N SER A 173 -0.82 8.76 3.81
CA SER A 173 0.40 9.14 4.56
C SER A 173 0.77 10.60 4.37
N ASP A 174 0.40 11.15 3.21
CA ASP A 174 0.70 12.50 2.76
C ASP A 174 -0.44 13.02 1.90
N ASN A 175 -0.41 14.32 1.62
CA ASN A 175 -1.40 15.02 0.80
C ASN A 175 -0.74 16.18 0.04
N LEU A 176 -1.52 16.93 -0.75
CA LEU A 176 -1.01 18.04 -1.57
C LEU A 176 -0.23 19.12 -0.79
N THR A 177 -0.50 19.31 0.50
CA THR A 177 0.19 20.32 1.31
C THR A 177 1.49 19.77 1.93
N THR A 178 1.75 18.48 1.76
CA THR A 178 2.98 17.84 2.23
C THR A 178 4.12 18.22 1.30
N GLN A 179 5.08 18.96 1.84
CA GLN A 179 6.33 19.28 1.14
C GLN A 179 7.36 18.20 1.45
N PHE A 180 7.93 17.61 0.41
CA PHE A 180 9.10 16.75 0.53
C PHE A 180 10.36 17.60 0.36
N PRO A 181 11.31 17.58 1.31
CA PRO A 181 12.63 18.15 1.12
C PRO A 181 13.30 17.42 -0.06
N LYS A 182 14.15 18.16 -0.79
CA LYS A 182 14.93 17.62 -1.91
C LYS A 182 16.05 16.72 -1.38
N LEU A 183 15.68 15.58 -0.79
CA LEU A 183 16.60 14.58 -0.27
C LEU A 183 16.99 13.58 -1.36
N GLU A 184 17.27 14.10 -2.55
CA GLU A 184 17.65 13.31 -3.74
C GLU A 184 18.86 12.40 -3.44
N PHE A 185 19.72 12.81 -2.50
CA PHE A 185 20.89 12.05 -2.05
C PHE A 185 20.57 10.90 -1.06
N LEU A 186 19.40 10.89 -0.40
CA LEU A 186 18.99 9.81 0.53
C LEU A 186 18.18 8.70 -0.15
N ILE A 187 17.60 8.99 -1.31
CA ILE A 187 16.77 8.05 -2.08
C ILE A 187 17.65 6.97 -2.75
N GLY A 188 18.98 7.15 -2.79
CA GLY A 188 19.95 6.16 -3.25
C GLY A 188 20.57 5.33 -2.11
N ASN A 189 19.88 4.27 -1.66
CA ASN A 189 20.37 3.31 -0.65
C ASN A 189 20.71 3.92 0.73
N PRO A 190 19.72 4.15 1.60
CA PRO A 190 19.88 4.86 2.88
C PRO A 190 20.81 4.16 3.90
N PHE A 191 21.16 2.89 3.70
CA PHE A 191 21.90 2.10 4.71
C PHE A 191 23.27 1.58 4.26
N LYS A 192 23.73 1.85 3.03
CA LYS A 192 24.94 1.19 2.52
C LYS A 192 26.16 2.05 2.25
N LYS A 193 26.10 3.39 2.31
CA LYS A 193 27.33 4.17 2.07
C LYS A 193 27.67 5.32 3.01
N ASP A 194 26.74 5.98 3.70
CA ASP A 194 27.14 7.14 4.50
C ASP A 194 26.21 7.45 5.69
N PHE A 195 26.09 6.50 6.64
CA PHE A 195 25.38 6.74 7.91
C PHE A 195 25.85 8.03 8.60
N TRP A 196 27.16 8.27 8.60
CA TRP A 196 27.75 9.48 9.16
C TRP A 196 27.36 10.75 8.41
N LYS A 197 27.28 10.76 7.07
CA LYS A 197 26.84 11.96 6.34
C LYS A 197 25.36 12.23 6.56
N SER A 198 24.51 11.21 6.59
CA SER A 198 23.10 11.35 6.96
C SER A 198 22.95 11.89 8.38
N PHE A 199 23.73 11.37 9.34
CA PHE A 199 23.73 11.82 10.73
C PHE A 199 24.18 13.28 10.88
N PHE A 200 25.33 13.66 10.30
CA PHE A 200 25.80 15.06 10.32
C PHE A 200 24.89 16.02 9.56
N TYR A 201 24.22 15.54 8.50
CA TYR A 201 23.22 16.30 7.77
C TYR A 201 22.01 16.62 8.65
N PHE A 202 21.47 15.64 9.38
CA PHE A 202 20.34 15.89 10.29
C PHE A 202 20.71 16.73 11.51
N LEU A 203 21.96 16.65 12.00
CA LEU A 203 22.47 17.57 13.03
C LEU A 203 22.55 19.02 12.53
N LYS A 204 22.99 19.23 11.29
CA LYS A 204 23.08 20.57 10.67
C LYS A 204 21.73 21.11 10.20
N ASN A 205 20.75 20.25 9.97
CA ASN A 205 19.42 20.61 9.50
C ASN A 205 18.32 20.12 10.48
N PRO A 206 18.19 20.75 11.67
CA PRO A 206 17.23 20.32 12.69
C PRO A 206 15.77 20.41 12.21
N ARG A 207 15.47 21.29 11.25
CA ARG A 207 14.15 21.38 10.60
C ARG A 207 13.80 20.11 9.83
N GLU A 208 14.77 19.44 9.23
CA GLU A 208 14.55 18.20 8.46
C GLU A 208 14.41 16.99 9.38
N LEU A 209 15.08 17.00 10.54
CA LEU A 209 14.84 16.01 11.58
C LEU A 209 13.40 16.09 12.12
N PHE A 210 12.90 17.31 12.37
CA PHE A 210 11.50 17.53 12.73
C PHE A 210 10.54 17.05 11.63
N TRP A 211 10.90 17.29 10.37
CA TRP A 211 10.13 16.81 9.23
C TRP A 211 10.10 15.27 9.14
N LEU A 212 11.24 14.58 9.32
CA LEU A 212 11.30 13.12 9.35
C LEU A 212 10.44 12.55 10.48
N TRP A 213 10.49 13.17 11.65
CA TRP A 213 9.65 12.78 12.77
C TRP A 213 8.16 12.99 12.46
N LYS A 214 7.80 14.11 11.84
CA LYS A 214 6.43 14.37 11.38
C LYS A 214 5.99 13.33 10.34
N MET A 215 6.84 12.99 9.37
CA MET A 215 6.57 11.91 8.42
C MET A 215 6.35 10.57 9.11
N TYR A 216 7.23 10.20 10.03
CA TYR A 216 7.11 8.95 10.77
C TYR A 216 5.76 8.88 11.51
N LYS A 217 5.36 9.97 12.18
CA LYS A 217 4.04 10.06 12.82
C LYS A 217 2.88 9.94 11.83
N ASN A 218 3.00 10.55 10.66
CA ASN A 218 1.98 10.46 9.63
C ASN A 218 1.86 9.04 9.07
N MET A 219 2.99 8.37 8.83
CA MET A 219 3.05 6.97 8.41
C MET A 219 2.44 6.05 9.47
N ASP A 220 2.79 6.22 10.76
CA ASP A 220 2.22 5.44 11.85
C ASP A 220 0.69 5.63 11.96
N LYS A 221 0.22 6.88 11.85
CA LYS A 221 -1.22 7.18 11.80
C LYS A 221 -1.91 6.47 10.63
N ALA A 222 -1.33 6.55 9.43
CA ALA A 222 -1.88 5.94 8.23
C ALA A 222 -1.89 4.40 8.35
N VAL A 223 -0.79 3.80 8.76
CA VAL A 223 -0.66 2.34 8.95
C VAL A 223 -1.68 1.81 9.96
N ASN A 224 -1.87 2.50 11.09
CA ASN A 224 -2.85 2.09 12.10
C ASN A 224 -4.30 2.27 11.62
N ALA A 225 -4.59 3.34 10.87
CA ALA A 225 -5.90 3.54 10.25
C ALA A 225 -6.20 2.43 9.22
N ASN A 226 -5.23 2.16 8.34
CA ASN A 226 -5.33 1.12 7.33
C ASN A 226 -5.57 -0.27 7.95
N TYR A 227 -4.81 -0.63 8.98
CA TYR A 227 -4.99 -1.88 9.73
C TYR A 227 -6.42 -2.04 10.26
N LYS A 228 -6.96 -1.02 10.93
CA LYS A 228 -8.33 -1.05 11.47
C LYS A 228 -9.37 -1.23 10.37
N SER A 229 -9.25 -0.48 9.28
CA SER A 229 -10.19 -0.56 8.16
C SER A 229 -10.15 -1.90 7.46
N VAL A 230 -8.97 -2.46 7.21
CA VAL A 230 -8.83 -3.78 6.58
C VAL A 230 -9.42 -4.87 7.47
N LEU A 231 -9.20 -4.84 8.79
CA LEU A 231 -9.83 -5.81 9.68
C LEU A 231 -11.36 -5.71 9.67
N ALA A 232 -11.92 -4.50 9.69
CA ALA A 232 -13.36 -4.30 9.59
C ALA A 232 -13.92 -4.87 8.27
N VAL A 233 -13.21 -4.65 7.16
CA VAL A 233 -13.59 -5.19 5.85
C VAL A 233 -13.49 -6.72 5.80
N ILE A 234 -12.43 -7.32 6.36
CA ILE A 234 -12.29 -8.78 6.42
C ILE A 234 -13.43 -9.38 7.24
N GLN A 235 -13.75 -8.79 8.40
CA GLN A 235 -14.90 -9.21 9.20
C GLN A 235 -16.20 -9.08 8.43
N GLU A 236 -16.43 -7.99 7.71
CA GLU A 236 -17.65 -7.81 6.93
C GLU A 236 -17.80 -8.83 5.77
N LEU A 237 -16.71 -9.13 5.07
CA LEU A 237 -16.73 -10.03 3.91
C LEU A 237 -16.82 -11.52 4.29
N PHE A 238 -16.37 -11.87 5.50
CA PHE A 238 -16.18 -13.25 5.91
C PHE A 238 -16.82 -13.62 7.25
N ALA A 239 -17.47 -12.68 7.94
CA ALA A 239 -18.37 -13.00 9.05
C ALA A 239 -19.47 -13.95 8.56
N LYS A 240 -19.76 -14.94 9.40
CA LYS A 240 -20.83 -15.91 9.18
C LYS A 240 -22.20 -15.29 9.40
#